data_AF-A0A9W7ZBZ3-F1
#
_entry.id   AF-A0A9W7ZBZ3-F1
#
_cell.length_a   1.000
_cell.length_b   1.000
_cell.length_c   1.000
_cell.angle_alpha   90.00
_cell.angle_beta   90.00
_cell.angle_gamma   90.00
#
_symmetry.space_group_name_H-M   'P 1'
#
loop_
_entity.id
_entity.type
_entity.pdbx_description
1 polymer ?
#
loop_
_entity_poly.entity_id
_entity_poly.type
_entity_poly.pdbx_seq_one_letter_code
_entity_poly.pdbx_strand_id
1 'polypeptide(L)'
;MTALVTVTIASPLGLDDNRWFYGGYLNFTMQWSGESTKSNYVVPYAGFKGEFNKIPILAPKSSGFPAIVNSDGDFIKDVSKLKVSAKNPVEVAFFMNMPSKLVTSELIDSSGKPVGYLAYGYSPLVARTLPFYTEYYTSDLDGSVFTDKDLKNSVNVTAGQYHIRLSALKLFGNIERPSDFEVWNSETFTVE
;
A
#
# COMPACT_ATOMS: atom_id res chain seq x y z
N MET A 1 15.88 22.45 36.81
CA MET A 1 14.44 22.78 36.81
C MET A 1 13.98 22.68 35.37
N THR A 2 12.92 21.92 35.08
CA THR A 2 12.43 21.68 33.72
C THR A 2 11.17 22.50 33.50
N ALA A 3 11.10 23.27 32.41
CA ALA A 3 9.87 23.95 32.00
C ALA A 3 9.16 23.10 30.95
N LEU A 4 7.88 22.80 31.17
CA LEU A 4 7.03 22.11 30.21
C LEU A 4 6.17 23.14 29.46
N VAL A 5 6.24 23.13 28.13
CA VAL A 5 5.41 23.95 27.26
C VAL A 5 4.54 23.04 26.40
N THR A 6 3.23 23.19 26.49
CA THR A 6 2.27 22.45 25.66
C THR A 6 1.73 23.38 24.57
N VAL A 7 1.86 22.96 23.32
CA VAL A 7 1.32 23.69 22.16
C VAL A 7 0.32 22.79 21.44
N THR A 8 -0.86 23.31 21.13
CA THR A 8 -1.86 22.63 20.30
C THR A 8 -1.91 23.31 18.94
N ILE A 9 -1.74 22.53 17.87
CA ILE A 9 -1.81 23.02 16.50
C ILE A 9 -3.13 22.54 15.90
N ALA A 10 -3.99 23.47 15.51
CA ALA A 10 -5.20 23.18 14.76
C ALA A 10 -5.01 23.43 13.26
N SER A 11 -5.85 22.83 12.42
CA SER A 11 -5.87 23.14 11.00
C SER A 11 -6.23 24.62 10.76
N PRO A 12 -5.63 25.29 9.77
CA PRO A 12 -6.01 26.65 9.40
C PRO A 12 -7.51 26.81 9.12
N LEU A 13 -8.07 27.96 9.51
CA LEU A 13 -9.45 28.33 9.21
C LEU A 13 -9.64 28.52 7.70
N GLY A 14 -10.83 28.19 7.19
CA GLY A 14 -11.18 28.37 5.78
C GLY A 14 -10.69 27.28 4.83
N LEU A 15 -9.90 26.31 5.32
CA LEU A 15 -9.69 25.07 4.56
C LEU A 15 -11.01 24.30 4.50
N ASP A 16 -11.37 23.80 3.34
CA ASP A 16 -12.45 22.82 3.20
C ASP A 16 -12.03 21.47 3.81
N ASP A 17 -12.90 20.45 3.71
CA ASP A 17 -12.62 19.10 4.21
C ASP A 17 -11.73 18.28 3.25
N ASN A 18 -11.06 18.92 2.29
CA ASN A 18 -10.10 18.25 1.43
C ASN A 18 -8.76 17.99 2.14
N ARG A 19 -7.88 17.30 1.41
CA ARG A 19 -6.57 16.81 1.85
C ARG A 19 -5.52 17.92 1.83
N TRP A 20 -5.43 18.70 2.90
CA TRP A 20 -4.47 19.81 3.00
C TRP A 20 -3.30 19.46 3.90
N PHE A 21 -2.08 19.58 3.37
CA PHE A 21 -0.91 19.72 4.21
C PHE A 21 -0.77 21.17 4.66
N TYR A 22 -0.50 21.36 5.94
CA TYR A 22 -0.18 22.66 6.50
C TYR A 22 1.02 22.53 7.42
N GLY A 23 1.74 23.61 7.63
CA GLY A 23 2.94 23.59 8.45
C GLY A 23 3.42 24.99 8.75
N GLY A 24 4.50 25.05 9.51
CA GLY A 24 5.11 26.30 9.91
C GLY A 24 6.17 26.06 10.96
N TYR A 25 6.46 27.11 11.72
CA TYR A 25 7.47 27.10 12.76
C TYR A 25 6.92 27.75 14.03
N LEU A 26 7.19 27.13 15.16
CA LEU A 26 7.03 27.75 16.47
C LEU A 26 8.36 28.39 16.85
N ASN A 27 8.36 29.70 17.05
CA ASN A 27 9.54 30.46 17.46
C ASN A 27 9.43 30.79 18.95
N PHE A 28 10.36 30.26 19.74
CA PHE A 28 10.47 30.54 21.16
C PHE A 28 11.72 31.36 21.43
N THR A 29 11.59 32.41 22.22
CA THR A 29 12.73 33.11 22.80
C THR A 29 12.76 32.77 24.30
N MET A 30 13.76 32.02 24.71
CA MET A 30 13.87 31.48 26.08
C MET A 30 15.17 31.91 26.73
N GLN A 31 15.19 31.99 28.05
CA GLN A 31 16.39 32.19 28.86
C GLN A 31 16.36 31.17 29.97
N TRP A 32 17.40 30.34 30.07
CA TRP A 32 17.46 29.31 31.10
C TRP A 32 18.05 29.87 32.40
N SER A 33 17.72 29.24 33.53
CA SER A 33 18.27 29.63 34.83
C SER A 33 19.79 29.53 34.82
N GLY A 34 20.48 30.62 35.16
CA GLY A 34 21.94 30.70 35.12
C GLY A 34 22.51 31.24 33.81
N GLU A 35 21.66 31.47 32.79
CA GLU A 35 22.08 32.15 31.56
C GLU A 35 21.83 33.66 31.66
N SER A 36 22.79 34.44 31.15
CA SER A 36 22.69 35.90 31.08
C SER A 36 22.03 36.42 29.81
N THR A 37 21.78 35.55 28.82
CA THR A 37 21.23 35.93 27.50
C THR A 37 20.08 35.03 27.09
N LYS A 38 19.19 35.57 26.27
CA LYS A 38 18.11 34.81 25.63
C LYS A 38 18.63 34.07 24.40
N SER A 39 18.08 32.88 24.16
CA SER A 39 18.32 32.05 22.99
C SER A 39 17.01 31.83 22.23
N ASN A 40 17.11 31.71 20.91
CA ASN A 40 15.97 31.42 20.04
C ASN A 40 15.92 29.92 19.72
N TYR A 41 14.73 29.33 19.82
CA TYR A 41 14.45 27.94 19.49
C TYR A 41 13.34 27.89 18.46
N VAL A 42 13.60 27.17 17.38
CA VAL A 42 12.67 27.03 16.26
C VAL A 42 12.23 25.57 16.18
N VAL A 43 10.93 25.33 16.31
CA VAL A 43 10.36 23.98 16.20
C VAL A 43 9.49 23.93 14.94
N PRO A 44 9.91 23.21 13.88
CA PRO A 44 9.06 23.01 12.72
C PRO A 44 7.87 22.13 13.11
N TYR A 45 6.73 22.39 12.48
CA TYR A 45 5.57 21.50 12.57
C TYR A 45 4.94 21.29 11.20
N ALA A 46 4.32 20.14 11.05
CA ALA A 46 3.47 19.80 9.93
C ALA A 46 2.19 19.14 10.46
N GLY A 47 1.10 19.38 9.77
CA GLY A 47 -0.19 18.78 10.02
C GLY A 47 -0.89 18.46 8.70
N PHE A 48 -1.92 17.63 8.81
CA PHE A 48 -2.75 17.25 7.69
C PHE A 48 -4.21 17.44 8.09
N LYS A 49 -4.97 18.17 7.27
CA LYS A 49 -6.41 18.29 7.44
C LYS A 49 -7.10 17.12 6.73
N GLY A 50 -7.91 16.39 7.49
CA GLY A 50 -8.63 15.19 7.05
C GLY A 50 -8.06 13.90 7.64
N GLU A 51 -8.61 12.77 7.21
CA GLU A 51 -8.23 11.45 7.72
C GLU A 51 -7.11 10.85 6.85
N PHE A 52 -5.86 11.18 7.17
CA PHE A 52 -4.70 10.78 6.38
C PHE A 52 -4.60 9.25 6.18
N ASN A 53 -5.00 8.47 7.19
CA ASN A 53 -5.01 7.01 7.14
C ASN A 53 -6.16 6.41 6.31
N LYS A 54 -7.11 7.23 5.84
CA LYS A 54 -8.19 6.82 4.93
C LYS A 54 -7.92 7.20 3.47
N ILE A 55 -6.76 7.79 3.17
CA ILE A 55 -6.35 7.99 1.79
C ILE A 55 -6.13 6.61 1.15
N PRO A 56 -6.79 6.32 0.00
CA PRO A 56 -6.58 5.06 -0.70
C PRO A 56 -5.11 4.87 -1.08
N ILE A 57 -4.58 3.70 -0.78
CA ILE A 57 -3.22 3.29 -1.11
C ILE A 57 -3.16 2.78 -2.54
N LEU A 58 -4.12 1.96 -2.95
CA LEU A 58 -4.25 1.50 -4.32
C LEU A 58 -4.97 2.54 -5.16
N ALA A 59 -4.74 2.52 -6.47
CA ALA A 59 -5.49 3.35 -7.39
C ALA A 59 -7.00 3.02 -7.32
N PRO A 60 -7.87 4.03 -7.53
CA PRO A 60 -9.31 3.82 -7.47
C PRO A 60 -9.75 2.90 -8.62
N LYS A 61 -10.77 2.07 -8.38
CA LYS A 61 -11.34 1.15 -9.37
C LYS A 61 -11.69 1.82 -10.72
N SER A 62 -12.02 3.12 -10.72
CA SER A 62 -12.28 3.90 -11.93
C SER A 62 -11.08 4.01 -12.89
N SER A 63 -9.85 3.75 -12.43
CA SER A 63 -8.68 3.66 -13.30
C SER A 63 -8.58 2.32 -14.04
N GLY A 64 -9.45 1.34 -13.72
CA GLY A 64 -9.35 -0.03 -14.22
C GLY A 64 -8.37 -0.92 -13.46
N PHE A 65 -7.80 -0.44 -12.35
CA PHE A 65 -6.82 -1.17 -11.53
C PHE A 65 -7.28 -1.29 -10.06
N PRO A 66 -6.76 -2.24 -9.27
CA PRO A 66 -5.98 -3.41 -9.71
C PRO A 66 -6.76 -4.33 -10.66
N ALA A 67 -6.05 -5.06 -11.51
CA ALA A 67 -6.64 -5.97 -12.50
C ALA A 67 -5.75 -7.18 -12.78
N ILE A 68 -6.36 -8.25 -13.31
CA ILE A 68 -5.62 -9.36 -13.90
C ILE A 68 -5.43 -9.08 -15.39
N VAL A 69 -4.18 -9.21 -15.84
CA VAL A 69 -3.77 -9.05 -17.25
C VAL A 69 -3.03 -10.30 -17.74
N ASN A 70 -2.99 -10.51 -19.05
CA ASN A 70 -2.13 -11.54 -19.64
C ASN A 70 -0.67 -11.04 -19.73
N SER A 71 0.25 -11.87 -20.22
CA SER A 71 1.67 -11.50 -20.39
C SER A 71 1.94 -10.38 -21.41
N ASP A 72 0.95 -10.03 -22.25
CA ASP A 72 1.04 -8.89 -23.16
C ASP A 72 0.54 -7.58 -22.50
N GLY A 73 0.05 -7.65 -21.25
CA GLY A 73 -0.53 -6.53 -20.52
C GLY A 73 -2.01 -6.26 -20.85
N ASP A 74 -2.65 -7.12 -21.63
CA ASP A 74 -4.07 -6.97 -21.98
C ASP A 74 -4.98 -7.40 -20.83
N PHE A 75 -6.00 -6.59 -20.57
CA PHE A 75 -7.03 -6.89 -19.57
C PHE A 75 -7.79 -8.18 -19.88
N ILE A 76 -7.85 -9.08 -18.90
CA ILE A 76 -8.68 -10.27 -18.98
C ILE A 76 -10.12 -9.89 -18.58
N LYS A 77 -11.04 -9.94 -19.54
CA LYS A 77 -12.43 -9.48 -19.37
C LYS A 77 -13.28 -10.41 -18.48
N ASP A 78 -13.01 -11.71 -18.53
CA ASP A 78 -13.79 -12.73 -17.82
C ASP A 78 -12.82 -13.62 -17.04
N VAL A 79 -12.43 -13.12 -15.87
CA VAL A 79 -11.50 -13.82 -14.96
C VAL A 79 -12.09 -15.17 -14.53
N SER A 80 -13.40 -15.30 -14.41
CA SER A 80 -14.06 -16.56 -14.04
C SER A 80 -13.79 -17.74 -14.98
N LYS A 81 -13.42 -17.47 -16.23
CA LYS A 81 -13.08 -18.49 -17.25
C LYS A 81 -11.58 -18.70 -17.42
N LEU A 82 -10.76 -17.94 -16.70
CA LEU A 82 -9.32 -18.03 -16.78
C LEU A 82 -8.82 -19.39 -16.26
N LYS A 83 -7.88 -19.95 -17.00
CA LYS A 83 -7.12 -21.17 -16.65
C LYS A 83 -5.65 -20.83 -16.61
N VAL A 84 -5.11 -20.69 -15.41
CA VAL A 84 -3.71 -20.30 -15.19
C VAL A 84 -2.84 -21.55 -15.11
N SER A 85 -1.74 -21.54 -15.85
CA SER A 85 -0.71 -22.59 -15.82
C SER A 85 0.60 -22.01 -16.35
N ALA A 86 1.68 -22.80 -16.35
CA ALA A 86 2.98 -22.36 -16.86
C ALA A 86 2.94 -21.98 -18.35
N LYS A 87 1.94 -22.46 -19.10
CA LYS A 87 1.72 -22.15 -20.52
C LYS A 87 0.80 -20.95 -20.74
N ASN A 88 0.05 -20.56 -19.72
CA ASN A 88 -0.88 -19.44 -19.76
C ASN A 88 -0.77 -18.63 -18.45
N PRO A 89 0.39 -17.99 -18.22
CA PRO A 89 0.59 -17.18 -17.03
C PRO A 89 -0.22 -15.89 -17.10
N VAL A 90 -0.47 -15.29 -15.93
CA VAL A 90 -1.14 -14.01 -15.78
C VAL A 90 -0.42 -13.13 -14.79
N GLU A 91 -0.73 -11.85 -14.82
CA GLU A 91 -0.16 -10.87 -13.91
C GLU A 91 -1.26 -10.10 -13.17
N VAL A 92 -0.95 -9.66 -11.96
CA VAL A 92 -1.76 -8.73 -11.19
C VAL A 92 -1.16 -7.35 -11.38
N ALA A 93 -1.77 -6.54 -12.24
CA ALA A 93 -1.35 -5.18 -12.49
C ALA A 93 -2.00 -4.22 -11.48
N PHE A 94 -1.22 -3.33 -10.88
CA PHE A 94 -1.74 -2.32 -9.96
C PHE A 94 -0.94 -1.03 -9.94
N PHE A 95 -1.63 0.05 -9.63
CA PHE A 95 -1.04 1.36 -9.39
C PHE A 95 -1.14 1.74 -7.91
N MET A 96 -0.11 2.40 -7.43
CA MET A 96 -0.03 2.91 -6.06
C MET A 96 -0.39 4.40 -6.06
N ASN A 97 -1.53 4.73 -5.46
CA ASN A 97 -1.95 6.12 -5.26
C ASN A 97 -1.16 6.81 -4.12
N MET A 98 -0.72 6.03 -3.12
CA MET A 98 0.18 6.44 -2.06
C MET A 98 1.28 5.40 -1.86
N PRO A 99 2.46 5.77 -1.33
CA PRO A 99 3.48 4.79 -0.99
C PRO A 99 2.97 3.87 0.14
N SER A 100 3.44 2.63 0.12
CA SER A 100 3.15 1.63 1.15
C SER A 100 4.43 1.01 1.69
N LYS A 101 4.48 0.77 3.00
CA LYS A 101 5.61 0.04 3.60
C LYS A 101 5.63 -1.43 3.16
N LEU A 102 4.48 -1.99 2.80
CA LEU A 102 4.36 -3.38 2.34
C LEU A 102 3.18 -3.54 1.39
N VAL A 103 3.43 -4.19 0.26
CA VAL A 103 2.40 -4.72 -0.63
C VAL A 103 2.61 -6.22 -0.79
N THR A 104 1.53 -6.99 -0.69
CA THR A 104 1.57 -8.44 -0.93
C THR A 104 0.50 -8.87 -1.93
N SER A 105 0.88 -9.77 -2.84
CA SER A 105 -0.02 -10.47 -3.77
C SER A 105 0.02 -11.95 -3.42
N GLU A 106 -1.08 -12.48 -2.91
CA GLU A 106 -1.21 -13.86 -2.45
C GLU A 106 -2.24 -14.62 -3.27
N LEU A 107 -1.99 -15.91 -3.53
CA LEU A 107 -2.99 -16.82 -4.04
C LEU A 107 -3.80 -17.39 -2.88
N ILE A 108 -5.12 -17.28 -2.95
CA ILE A 108 -6.05 -17.70 -1.89
C ILE A 108 -6.89 -18.86 -2.40
N ASP A 109 -6.96 -19.94 -1.62
CA ASP A 109 -7.79 -21.11 -1.94
C ASP A 109 -9.27 -20.88 -1.67
N SER A 110 -10.09 -21.85 -2.09
CA SER A 110 -11.54 -21.83 -1.86
C SER A 110 -11.98 -21.80 -0.39
N SER A 111 -11.09 -22.15 0.56
CA SER A 111 -11.34 -22.04 2.00
C SER A 111 -11.02 -20.66 2.58
N GLY A 112 -10.44 -19.76 1.77
CA GLY A 112 -10.00 -18.43 2.17
C GLY A 112 -8.58 -18.41 2.75
N LYS A 113 -7.83 -19.52 2.66
CA LYS A 113 -6.47 -19.62 3.18
C LYS A 113 -5.44 -19.21 2.11
N PRO A 114 -4.40 -18.44 2.48
CA PRO A 114 -3.28 -18.17 1.57
C PRO A 114 -2.49 -19.46 1.30
N VAL A 115 -2.26 -19.73 0.02
CA VAL A 115 -1.42 -20.84 -0.47
C VAL A 115 0.04 -20.41 -0.53
N GLY A 116 0.29 -19.17 -0.96
CA GLY A 116 1.61 -18.57 -1.07
C GLY A 116 1.57 -17.22 -1.77
N TYR A 117 2.73 -16.59 -1.88
CA TYR A 117 2.93 -15.33 -2.62
C TYR A 117 3.10 -15.60 -4.10
N LEU A 118 2.57 -14.72 -4.94
CA LEU A 118 2.89 -14.68 -6.37
C LEU A 118 4.38 -14.31 -6.57
N ALA A 119 4.91 -14.50 -7.78
CA ALA A 119 6.20 -13.94 -8.14
C ALA A 119 6.15 -12.40 -7.98
N TYR A 120 7.18 -11.81 -7.36
CA TYR A 120 7.19 -10.39 -6.95
C TYR A 120 6.05 -9.99 -5.98
N GLY A 121 5.31 -10.96 -5.43
CA GLY A 121 4.15 -10.78 -4.58
C GLY A 121 4.45 -10.48 -3.11
N TYR A 122 5.71 -10.24 -2.73
CA TYR A 122 6.07 -9.71 -1.41
C TYR A 122 7.04 -8.54 -1.60
N SER A 123 6.50 -7.32 -1.54
CA SER A 123 7.22 -6.11 -1.92
C SER A 123 7.26 -5.11 -0.76
N PRO A 124 8.41 -4.96 -0.07
CA PRO A 124 8.59 -3.92 0.94
C PRO A 124 8.86 -2.55 0.29
N LEU A 125 8.47 -1.47 0.98
CA LEU A 125 8.78 -0.08 0.63
C LEU A 125 8.37 0.30 -0.81
N VAL A 126 7.13 0.03 -1.17
CA VAL A 126 6.59 0.32 -2.51
C VAL A 126 6.27 1.80 -2.64
N ALA A 127 6.85 2.44 -3.67
CA ALA A 127 6.64 3.85 -3.94
C ALA A 127 5.27 4.11 -4.57
N ARG A 128 4.88 5.38 -4.60
CA ARG A 128 3.71 5.84 -5.36
C ARG A 128 4.00 5.75 -6.87
N THR A 129 3.03 5.30 -7.65
CA THR A 129 3.10 5.39 -9.11
C THR A 129 2.97 6.84 -9.57
N LEU A 130 3.87 7.27 -10.46
CA LEU A 130 3.83 8.61 -11.05
C LEU A 130 2.66 8.72 -12.04
N PRO A 131 1.84 9.79 -11.96
CA PRO A 131 0.57 9.90 -12.72
C PRO A 131 0.72 10.05 -14.25
N PHE A 132 1.94 10.26 -14.76
CA PHE A 132 2.23 10.41 -16.19
C PHE A 132 2.90 9.17 -16.80
N TYR A 133 3.21 8.17 -15.99
CA TYR A 133 3.78 6.91 -16.45
C TYR A 133 2.67 5.88 -16.61
N THR A 134 2.76 5.08 -17.67
CA THR A 134 1.90 3.91 -17.88
C THR A 134 2.44 2.68 -17.14
N GLU A 135 3.58 2.80 -16.45
CA GLU A 135 4.24 1.72 -15.73
C GLU A 135 3.51 1.40 -14.42
N TYR A 136 2.88 0.23 -14.37
CA TYR A 136 2.26 -0.35 -13.17
C TYR A 136 3.20 -1.34 -12.48
N TYR A 137 2.91 -1.64 -11.22
CA TYR A 137 3.51 -2.79 -10.55
C TYR A 137 2.81 -4.07 -10.98
N THR A 138 3.57 -5.16 -11.05
CA THR A 138 3.04 -6.49 -11.37
C THR A 138 3.43 -7.53 -10.32
N SER A 139 2.65 -8.59 -10.26
CA SER A 139 3.02 -9.84 -9.61
C SER A 139 2.48 -10.98 -10.46
N ASP A 140 3.31 -12.00 -10.69
CA ASP A 140 3.04 -12.97 -11.74
C ASP A 140 2.57 -14.30 -11.14
N LEU A 141 1.67 -14.97 -11.86
CA LEU A 141 1.16 -16.29 -11.53
C LEU A 141 1.21 -17.19 -12.76
N ASP A 142 1.99 -18.26 -12.66
CA ASP A 142 2.19 -19.26 -13.70
C ASP A 142 1.78 -20.67 -13.24
N GLY A 143 0.98 -20.77 -12.19
CA GLY A 143 0.64 -22.05 -11.54
C GLY A 143 1.60 -22.47 -10.42
N SER A 144 2.62 -21.66 -10.12
CA SER A 144 3.46 -21.80 -8.93
C SER A 144 3.31 -20.60 -7.98
N VAL A 145 3.65 -20.80 -6.70
CA VAL A 145 3.69 -19.75 -5.67
C VAL A 145 4.91 -19.93 -4.77
N PHE A 146 5.29 -18.86 -4.08
CA PHE A 146 6.36 -18.86 -3.10
C PHE A 146 5.82 -18.98 -1.68
N THR A 147 6.42 -19.87 -0.88
CA THR A 147 5.97 -20.16 0.49
C THR A 147 6.66 -19.30 1.55
N ASP A 148 7.62 -18.46 1.15
CA ASP A 148 8.37 -17.57 2.02
C ASP A 148 8.40 -16.14 1.49
N LYS A 149 8.71 -15.19 2.38
CA LYS A 149 8.73 -13.74 2.11
C LYS A 149 9.94 -13.27 1.30
N ASP A 150 11.00 -14.09 1.23
CA ASP A 150 12.18 -13.80 0.39
C ASP A 150 11.96 -14.27 -1.05
N LEU A 151 10.82 -14.90 -1.34
CA LEU A 151 10.44 -15.44 -2.65
C LEU A 151 11.49 -16.44 -3.19
N LYS A 152 11.95 -17.36 -2.35
CA LYS A 152 12.99 -18.37 -2.73
C LYS A 152 12.44 -19.78 -2.91
N ASN A 153 11.43 -20.16 -2.14
CA ASN A 153 10.88 -21.51 -2.12
C ASN A 153 9.59 -21.56 -2.93
N SER A 154 9.73 -21.78 -4.24
CA SER A 154 8.61 -21.98 -5.16
C SER A 154 8.06 -23.40 -5.06
N VAL A 155 6.74 -23.52 -5.09
CA VAL A 155 5.99 -24.78 -5.12
C VAL A 155 4.88 -24.71 -6.17
N ASN A 156 4.60 -25.84 -6.81
CA ASN A 156 3.46 -25.95 -7.72
C ASN A 156 2.16 -25.94 -6.94
N VAL A 157 1.19 -25.17 -7.44
CA VAL A 157 -0.16 -25.13 -6.88
C VAL A 157 -0.94 -26.35 -7.36
N THR A 158 -1.75 -26.94 -6.49
CA THR A 158 -2.63 -28.04 -6.89
C THR A 158 -3.78 -27.50 -7.75
N ALA A 159 -4.15 -28.22 -8.81
CA ALA A 159 -5.25 -27.81 -9.67
C ALA A 159 -6.54 -27.56 -8.86
N GLY A 160 -7.22 -26.44 -9.13
CA GLY A 160 -8.38 -26.02 -8.33
C GLY A 160 -8.82 -24.58 -8.58
N GLN A 161 -9.77 -24.12 -7.77
CA GLN A 161 -10.32 -22.78 -7.82
C GLN A 161 -9.64 -21.87 -6.79
N TYR A 162 -9.20 -20.70 -7.23
CA TYR A 162 -8.46 -19.73 -6.44
C TYR A 162 -8.89 -18.30 -6.76
N HIS A 163 -8.56 -17.36 -5.90
CA HIS A 163 -8.55 -15.94 -6.24
C HIS A 163 -7.25 -15.31 -5.75
N ILE A 164 -6.91 -14.14 -6.29
CA ILE A 164 -5.75 -13.38 -5.84
C ILE A 164 -6.21 -12.33 -4.84
N ARG A 165 -5.45 -12.18 -3.77
CA ARG A 165 -5.57 -11.09 -2.80
C ARG A 165 -4.36 -10.17 -2.89
N LEU A 166 -4.59 -8.92 -3.28
CA LEU A 166 -3.62 -7.84 -3.18
C LEU A 166 -3.89 -7.07 -1.88
N SER A 167 -2.89 -6.95 -1.03
CA SER A 167 -2.98 -6.21 0.24
C SER A 167 -1.90 -5.14 0.29
N ALA A 168 -2.27 -3.89 0.53
CA ALA A 168 -1.35 -2.77 0.70
C ALA A 168 -1.52 -2.16 2.09
N LEU A 169 -0.43 -2.06 2.86
CA LEU A 169 -0.47 -1.47 4.20
C LEU A 169 -0.83 0.03 4.13
N LYS A 170 -1.85 0.43 4.89
CA LYS A 170 -2.24 1.84 5.02
C LYS A 170 -1.13 2.66 5.65
N LEU A 171 -1.13 3.96 5.38
CA LEU A 171 -0.19 4.90 6.00
C LEU A 171 -0.29 4.82 7.53
N PHE A 172 0.85 4.62 8.19
CA PHE A 172 0.97 4.38 9.63
C PHE A 172 0.32 3.10 10.15
N GLY A 173 -0.10 2.19 9.26
CA GLY A 173 -0.65 0.89 9.62
C GLY A 173 0.37 -0.02 10.32
N ASN A 174 -0.13 -0.93 11.15
CA ASN A 174 0.66 -2.00 11.74
C ASN A 174 0.57 -3.27 10.88
N ILE A 175 1.72 -3.80 10.45
CA ILE A 175 1.84 -5.02 9.65
C ILE A 175 1.20 -6.25 10.32
N GLU A 176 1.18 -6.30 11.66
CA GLU A 176 0.58 -7.38 12.43
C GLU A 176 -0.94 -7.24 12.58
N ARG A 177 -1.55 -6.17 12.04
CA ARG A 177 -2.98 -5.89 12.16
C ARG A 177 -3.68 -5.94 10.79
N PRO A 178 -4.46 -6.99 10.50
CA PRO A 178 -5.12 -7.14 9.18
C PRO A 178 -6.03 -5.97 8.77
N SER A 179 -6.68 -5.28 9.72
CA SER A 179 -7.54 -4.12 9.43
C SER A 179 -6.78 -2.91 8.88
N ASP A 180 -5.46 -2.88 9.07
CA ASP A 180 -4.59 -1.79 8.63
C ASP A 180 -4.15 -1.95 7.18
N PHE A 181 -4.64 -2.98 6.47
CA PHE A 181 -4.44 -3.15 5.04
C PHE A 181 -5.64 -2.64 4.24
N GLU A 182 -5.36 -2.08 3.08
CA GLU A 182 -6.31 -1.96 1.97
C GLU A 182 -6.21 -3.22 1.13
N VAL A 183 -7.35 -3.86 0.86
CA VAL A 183 -7.40 -5.19 0.25
C VAL A 183 -8.23 -5.13 -1.02
N TRP A 184 -7.68 -5.70 -2.09
CA TRP A 184 -8.38 -6.01 -3.33
C TRP A 184 -8.36 -7.52 -3.54
N ASN A 185 -9.51 -8.08 -3.93
CA ASN A 185 -9.63 -9.48 -4.32
C ASN A 185 -10.06 -9.56 -5.79
N SER A 186 -9.44 -10.45 -6.55
CA SER A 186 -9.91 -10.78 -7.89
C SER A 186 -11.20 -11.61 -7.83
N GLU A 187 -11.83 -11.79 -8.99
CA GLU A 187 -12.76 -12.91 -9.16
C GLU A 187 -12.02 -14.26 -9.06
N THR A 188 -12.77 -15.33 -8.80
CA THR A 188 -12.23 -16.68 -8.75
C THR A 188 -11.90 -17.19 -10.16
N PHE A 189 -10.80 -17.92 -10.31
CA PHE A 189 -10.35 -18.56 -11.54
C PHE A 189 -9.74 -19.94 -11.26
N THR A 190 -9.46 -20.70 -12.32
CA THR A 190 -8.88 -22.04 -12.21
C THR A 190 -7.36 -22.00 -12.40
N VAL A 191 -6.62 -22.71 -11.54
CA VAL A 191 -5.21 -23.07 -11.76
C VAL A 191 -5.16 -24.54 -12.18
N GLU A 192 -4.35 -24.88 -13.21
CA GLU A 192 -4.21 -26.23 -13.80
C GLU A 192 -2.75 -26.69 -13.89
#